data_AF-A0A535PG66-F1
#
_entry.id   AF-A0A535PG66-F1
#
_cell.length_a   1.000
_cell.length_b   1.000
_cell.length_c   1.000
_cell.angle_alpha   90.00
_cell.angle_beta   90.00
_cell.angle_gamma   90.00
#
_symmetry.space_group_name_H-M   'P 1'
#
loop_
_entity.id
_entity.type
_entity.pdbx_description
1 polymer ?
#
loop_
_entity_poly.entity_id
_entity_poly.type
_entity_poly.pdbx_seq_one_letter_code
_entity_poly.pdbx_strand_id
1 'polypeptide(L)'
;MHQQLKFVPKLSPPDLEKALGVLKDAGVNLVAAGGSNLEFDGELIIAPQDDQFDDAKKALVDAGYKTTRLDAGKDFKLCWLTNDAGQLHDCIADEAAANLASGKVIQHIIIGVERDDQDRIPVAVYSVDIKSAANTGGGTGG
;
A
#
# COMPACT_ATOMS: atom_id res chain seq x y z
N MET A 1 -11.81 -7.77 -7.22
CA MET A 1 -11.21 -7.72 -5.86
C MET A 1 -9.83 -7.11 -6.07
N HIS A 2 -9.63 -5.84 -5.72
CA HIS A 2 -8.37 -5.17 -6.06
C HIS A 2 -7.22 -5.71 -5.21
N GLN A 3 -6.28 -6.38 -5.87
CA GLN A 3 -5.05 -6.87 -5.26
C GLN A 3 -4.04 -5.72 -5.18
N GLN A 4 -3.22 -5.71 -4.14
CA GLN A 4 -2.21 -4.68 -3.96
C GLN A 4 -0.80 -5.25 -4.01
N LEU A 5 0.13 -4.46 -4.50
CA LEU A 5 1.56 -4.76 -4.52
C LEU A 5 2.28 -3.82 -3.58
N LYS A 6 3.01 -4.40 -2.61
CA LYS A 6 3.92 -3.69 -1.73
C LYS A 6 5.36 -3.94 -2.15
N PHE A 7 6.16 -2.90 -2.25
CA PHE A 7 7.59 -2.99 -2.55
C PHE A 7 8.34 -1.77 -2.00
N VAL A 8 9.67 -1.89 -1.90
CA VAL A 8 10.54 -0.76 -1.56
C VAL A 8 11.00 -0.15 -2.89
N PRO A 9 10.73 1.13 -3.20
CA PRO A 9 11.12 1.76 -4.46
C PRO A 9 12.63 2.07 -4.54
N LYS A 10 13.46 1.37 -3.75
CA LYS A 10 14.89 1.59 -3.64
C LYS A 10 15.66 0.61 -4.51
N LEU A 11 16.23 1.15 -5.59
CA LEU A 11 17.57 0.75 -6.04
C LEU A 11 18.57 1.70 -5.35
N SER A 12 19.88 1.43 -5.35
CA SER A 12 20.85 2.40 -4.81
C SER A 12 21.38 3.26 -5.95
N PRO A 13 21.16 4.59 -5.97
CA PRO A 13 20.45 5.42 -4.98
C PRO A 13 18.91 5.32 -5.06
N PRO A 14 18.16 5.61 -3.96
CA PRO A 14 16.69 5.63 -3.96
C PRO A 14 16.16 6.57 -5.06
N ASP A 15 15.17 6.07 -5.81
CA ASP A 15 14.59 6.82 -6.92
C ASP A 15 13.16 6.32 -7.18
N LEU A 16 12.18 7.00 -6.56
CA LEU A 16 10.77 6.72 -6.77
C LEU A 16 10.35 6.95 -8.23
N GLU A 17 10.93 7.94 -8.91
CA GLU A 17 10.62 8.23 -10.31
C GLU A 17 10.97 7.04 -11.18
N LYS A 18 12.17 6.47 -10.99
CA LYS A 18 12.60 5.27 -11.70
C LYS A 18 11.68 4.08 -11.44
N ALA A 19 11.26 3.87 -10.19
CA ALA A 19 10.33 2.80 -9.85
C ALA A 19 8.97 2.95 -10.54
N LEU A 20 8.43 4.18 -10.60
CA LEU A 20 7.20 4.48 -11.33
C LEU A 20 7.41 4.43 -12.85
N GLY A 21 8.61 4.75 -13.33
CA GLY A 21 9.02 4.63 -14.73
C GLY A 21 8.92 3.20 -15.23
N VAL A 22 9.32 2.21 -14.42
CA VAL A 22 9.16 0.78 -14.74
C VAL A 22 7.69 0.41 -14.98
N LEU A 23 6.78 0.90 -14.14
CA LEU A 23 5.35 0.63 -14.27
C LEU A 23 4.77 1.34 -15.50
N LYS A 24 5.19 2.59 -15.74
CA LYS A 24 4.81 3.37 -16.92
C LYS A 24 5.24 2.68 -18.21
N ASP A 25 6.49 2.24 -18.29
CA ASP A 25 7.05 1.57 -19.47
C ASP A 25 6.37 0.23 -19.75
N ALA A 26 5.86 -0.44 -18.70
CA ALA A 26 5.03 -1.63 -18.80
C ALA A 26 3.55 -1.34 -19.15
N GLY A 27 3.14 -0.08 -19.27
CA GLY A 27 1.76 0.30 -19.57
C GLY A 27 0.78 0.04 -18.41
N VAL A 28 1.28 0.01 -17.18
CA VAL A 28 0.46 -0.24 -15.98
C VAL A 28 -0.19 1.04 -15.49
N ASN A 29 -1.52 1.03 -15.43
CA ASN A 29 -2.34 2.05 -14.79
C ASN A 29 -2.49 1.74 -13.30
N LEU A 30 -2.52 2.80 -12.47
CA LEU A 30 -2.72 2.70 -11.03
C LEU A 30 -4.07 3.29 -10.64
N VAL A 31 -4.83 2.55 -9.84
CA VAL A 31 -6.13 2.98 -9.30
C VAL A 31 -6.03 3.41 -7.85
N ALA A 32 -4.92 3.10 -7.18
CA ALA A 32 -4.58 3.62 -5.86
C ALA A 32 -3.06 3.55 -5.62
N ALA A 33 -2.54 4.45 -4.79
CA ALA A 33 -1.18 4.38 -4.29
C ALA A 33 -1.08 5.02 -2.91
N GLY A 34 -0.16 4.53 -2.09
CA GLY A 34 0.13 5.06 -0.77
C GLY A 34 1.49 4.56 -0.29
N GLY A 35 2.11 5.29 0.61
CA GLY A 35 3.39 4.89 1.17
C GLY A 35 3.97 5.93 2.12
N SER A 36 5.11 5.57 2.70
CA SER A 36 5.81 6.37 3.70
C SER A 36 7.30 6.26 3.49
N ASN A 37 8.08 7.33 3.75
CA ASN A 37 9.55 7.33 3.66
C ASN A 37 10.11 6.84 2.32
N LEU A 38 9.44 7.16 1.20
CA LEU A 38 9.71 6.56 -0.11
C LEU A 38 11.15 6.77 -0.62
N GLU A 39 11.79 7.87 -0.25
CA GLU A 39 13.20 8.16 -0.60
C GLU A 39 14.21 7.67 0.47
N PHE A 40 13.72 7.06 1.55
CA PHE A 40 14.49 6.68 2.74
C PHE A 40 14.09 5.28 3.24
N ASP A 41 14.33 4.25 2.41
CA ASP A 41 14.07 2.83 2.71
C ASP A 41 12.60 2.47 3.03
N GLY A 42 11.68 3.39 2.80
CA GLY A 42 10.26 3.19 3.02
C GLY A 42 9.59 2.34 1.95
N GLU A 43 8.34 1.97 2.21
CA GLU A 43 7.56 1.10 1.33
C GLU A 43 6.54 1.91 0.53
N LEU A 44 6.36 1.52 -0.74
CA LEU A 44 5.25 1.92 -1.58
C LEU A 44 4.28 0.74 -1.70
N ILE A 45 2.98 1.04 -1.58
CA ILE A 45 1.91 0.12 -1.91
C ILE A 45 1.08 0.72 -3.04
N ILE A 46 0.84 -0.07 -4.07
CA ILE A 46 0.01 0.30 -5.23
C ILE A 46 -1.13 -0.69 -5.41
N ALA A 47 -2.24 -0.19 -5.96
CA ALA A 47 -3.27 -1.01 -6.59
C ALA A 47 -3.20 -0.75 -8.10
N PRO A 48 -2.70 -1.69 -8.91
CA PRO A 48 -2.83 -1.63 -10.36
C PRO A 48 -4.30 -1.71 -10.78
N GLN A 49 -4.62 -1.21 -11.98
CA GLN A 49 -5.91 -1.44 -12.61
C GLN A 49 -6.22 -2.95 -12.67
N ASP A 50 -7.51 -3.29 -12.65
CA ASP A 50 -7.97 -4.66 -12.80
C ASP A 50 -7.30 -5.33 -14.02
N ASP A 51 -6.92 -6.59 -13.85
CA ASP A 51 -6.15 -7.44 -14.78
C ASP A 51 -4.67 -7.08 -15.00
N GLN A 52 -4.18 -5.94 -14.49
CA GLN A 52 -2.77 -5.54 -14.67
C GLN A 52 -1.85 -5.91 -13.50
N PHE A 53 -2.35 -6.65 -12.51
CA PHE A 53 -1.59 -7.02 -11.31
C PHE A 53 -0.33 -7.84 -11.66
N ASP A 54 -0.47 -8.88 -12.47
CA ASP A 54 0.64 -9.77 -12.80
C ASP A 54 1.68 -9.08 -13.69
N ASP A 55 1.24 -8.18 -14.58
CA ASP A 55 2.12 -7.35 -15.41
C ASP A 55 2.93 -6.37 -14.54
N ALA A 56 2.28 -5.69 -13.60
CA ALA A 56 2.93 -4.80 -12.65
C ALA A 56 3.98 -5.53 -11.79
N LYS A 57 3.59 -6.70 -11.25
CA LYS A 57 4.49 -7.55 -10.47
C LYS A 57 5.68 -7.98 -11.30
N LYS A 58 5.44 -8.46 -12.52
CA LYS A 58 6.48 -8.92 -13.44
C LYS A 58 7.47 -7.79 -13.77
N ALA A 59 6.98 -6.62 -14.14
CA ALA A 59 7.81 -5.47 -14.50
C ALA A 59 8.73 -5.07 -13.33
N LEU A 60 8.18 -4.99 -12.11
CA LEU A 60 8.96 -4.66 -10.91
C LEU A 60 10.01 -5.73 -10.58
N VAL A 61 9.64 -7.01 -10.65
CA VAL A 61 10.58 -8.12 -10.39
C VAL A 61 11.70 -8.16 -11.43
N ASP A 62 11.37 -8.00 -12.71
CA ASP A 62 12.35 -7.97 -13.80
C ASP A 62 13.31 -6.76 -13.67
N ALA A 63 12.84 -5.64 -13.12
CA ALA A 63 13.64 -4.48 -12.77
C ALA A 63 14.44 -4.61 -11.45
N GLY A 64 14.33 -5.75 -10.76
CA GLY A 64 15.10 -6.08 -9.56
C GLY A 64 14.43 -5.69 -8.23
N TYR A 65 13.18 -5.23 -8.25
CA TYR A 65 12.43 -4.92 -7.03
C TYR A 65 11.86 -6.18 -6.39
N LYS A 66 11.88 -6.23 -5.05
CA LYS A 66 11.18 -7.27 -4.28
C LYS A 66 9.75 -6.84 -4.03
N THR A 67 8.80 -7.65 -4.48
CA THR A 67 7.37 -7.38 -4.35
C THR A 67 6.67 -8.34 -3.39
N THR A 68 5.71 -7.86 -2.63
CA THR A 68 4.79 -8.63 -1.81
C THR A 68 3.36 -8.41 -2.29
N ARG A 69 2.62 -9.49 -2.53
CA ARG A 69 1.17 -9.42 -2.81
C ARG A 69 0.41 -9.24 -1.51
N LEU A 70 -0.57 -8.35 -1.52
CA LEU A 70 -1.52 -8.15 -0.43
C LEU A 70 -2.95 -8.37 -0.95
N ASP A 71 -3.74 -9.13 -0.20
CA ASP A 71 -5.12 -9.47 -0.51
C ASP A 71 -6.11 -8.78 0.46
N ALA A 72 -7.20 -8.23 -0.08
CA ALA A 72 -8.24 -7.57 0.70
C ALA A 72 -8.92 -8.55 1.67
N GLY A 73 -9.12 -8.13 2.92
CA GLY A 73 -9.73 -8.93 3.98
C GLY A 73 -8.79 -9.96 4.61
N LYS A 74 -7.60 -10.17 4.05
CA LYS A 74 -6.53 -10.98 4.63
C LYS A 74 -5.39 -10.13 5.15
N ASP A 75 -4.83 -9.29 4.26
CA ASP A 75 -3.64 -8.50 4.53
C ASP A 75 -3.96 -7.04 4.84
N PHE A 76 -5.08 -6.51 4.32
CA PHE A 76 -5.57 -5.17 4.61
C PHE A 76 -7.08 -5.11 4.76
N LYS A 77 -7.57 -4.15 5.56
CA LYS A 77 -8.99 -3.79 5.62
C LYS A 77 -9.31 -2.82 4.48
N LEU A 78 -10.39 -3.08 3.76
CA LEU A 78 -10.90 -2.17 2.73
C LEU A 78 -12.15 -1.46 3.25
N CYS A 79 -12.13 -0.13 3.24
CA CYS A 79 -13.25 0.74 3.57
C CYS A 79 -13.74 1.45 2.30
N TRP A 80 -15.05 1.51 2.11
CA TRP A 80 -15.68 2.27 1.03
C TRP A 80 -16.37 3.50 1.61
N LEU A 81 -15.85 4.69 1.30
CA LEU A 81 -16.29 5.95 1.89
C LEU A 81 -17.17 6.73 0.91
N THR A 82 -18.28 7.32 1.36
CA THR A 82 -19.13 8.20 0.53
C THR A 82 -18.64 9.65 0.50
N ASN A 83 -17.47 9.93 1.08
CA ASN A 83 -16.88 11.26 1.22
C ASN A 83 -17.61 12.17 2.22
N ASP A 84 -18.26 11.58 3.24
CA ASP A 84 -18.83 12.35 4.35
C ASP A 84 -17.78 12.62 5.43
N ALA A 85 -17.91 13.75 6.12
CA ALA A 85 -17.00 14.13 7.20
C ALA A 85 -16.99 13.06 8.31
N GLY A 86 -15.80 12.65 8.72
CA GLY A 86 -15.60 11.66 9.81
C GLY A 86 -15.47 10.21 9.34
N GLN A 87 -15.90 9.84 8.13
CA GLN A 87 -15.91 8.43 7.73
C GLN A 87 -14.52 7.78 7.65
N LEU A 88 -13.51 8.53 7.20
CA LEU A 88 -12.13 8.04 7.22
C LEU A 88 -11.68 7.80 8.67
N HIS A 89 -11.97 8.74 9.57
CA HIS A 89 -11.65 8.59 10.98
C HIS A 89 -12.30 7.33 11.56
N ASP A 90 -13.59 7.10 11.29
CA ASP A 90 -14.33 5.96 11.83
C ASP A 90 -13.76 4.63 11.31
N CYS A 91 -13.46 4.55 10.00
CA CYS A 91 -12.77 3.39 9.41
C CYS A 91 -11.43 3.07 10.11
N ILE A 92 -10.63 4.10 10.39
CA ILE A 92 -9.33 3.98 11.06
C ILE A 92 -9.49 3.63 12.54
N ALA A 93 -10.45 4.24 13.24
CA ALA A 93 -10.73 3.97 14.64
C ALA A 93 -11.13 2.51 14.86
N ASP A 94 -12.00 1.97 14.00
CA ASP A 94 -12.40 0.56 14.01
C ASP A 94 -11.19 -0.39 13.83
N GLU A 95 -10.31 -0.09 12.86
CA GLU A 95 -9.12 -0.90 12.61
C GLU A 95 -8.10 -0.78 13.75
N ALA A 96 -7.90 0.41 14.29
CA ALA A 96 -7.02 0.64 15.43
C ALA A 96 -7.49 -0.13 16.68
N ALA A 97 -8.80 -0.15 16.94
CA ALA A 97 -9.39 -0.92 18.04
C ALA A 97 -9.17 -2.44 17.86
N ALA A 98 -9.37 -2.97 16.64
CA ALA A 98 -9.11 -4.37 16.33
C ALA A 98 -7.61 -4.72 16.48
N ASN A 99 -6.73 -3.85 15.99
CA ASN A 99 -5.28 -4.01 16.05
C ASN A 99 -4.74 -4.05 17.48
N LEU A 100 -5.27 -3.21 18.38
CA LEU A 100 -4.86 -3.18 19.78
C LEU A 100 -5.08 -4.56 20.45
N ALA A 101 -6.20 -5.21 20.14
CA ALA A 101 -6.50 -6.54 20.68
C ALA A 101 -5.57 -7.63 20.12
N SER A 102 -5.00 -7.43 18.93
CA SER A 102 -4.14 -8.41 18.25
C SER A 102 -2.64 -8.06 18.23
N GLY A 103 -2.22 -6.98 18.91
CA GLY A 103 -0.80 -6.57 18.93
C GLY A 103 -0.27 -6.04 17.60
N LYS A 104 -1.14 -5.44 16.79
CA LYS A 104 -0.82 -4.85 15.49
C LYS A 104 -0.86 -3.33 15.54
N VAL A 105 -0.31 -2.69 14.52
CA VAL A 105 -0.37 -1.24 14.27
C VAL A 105 -0.62 -0.98 12.80
N ILE A 106 -1.35 0.09 12.50
CA ILE A 106 -1.54 0.56 11.12
C ILE A 106 -0.19 1.10 10.64
N GLN A 107 0.30 0.55 9.51
CA GLN A 107 1.55 0.98 8.90
C GLN A 107 1.30 1.88 7.69
N HIS A 108 0.30 1.53 6.86
CA HIS A 108 0.03 2.25 5.62
C HIS A 108 -1.47 2.47 5.44
N ILE A 109 -1.81 3.62 4.84
CA ILE A 109 -3.14 3.93 4.33
C ILE A 109 -3.00 4.26 2.85
N ILE A 110 -3.84 3.65 2.02
CA ILE A 110 -3.88 3.85 0.59
C ILE A 110 -5.27 4.34 0.23
N ILE A 111 -5.36 5.42 -0.54
CA ILE A 111 -6.63 5.99 -0.99
C ILE A 111 -6.65 5.84 -2.52
N GLY A 112 -7.69 5.20 -3.03
CA GLY A 112 -7.86 5.04 -4.47
C GLY A 112 -8.59 6.20 -5.13
N VAL A 113 -8.42 6.28 -6.44
CA VAL A 113 -9.06 7.25 -7.33
C VAL A 113 -10.25 6.66 -8.06
N GLU A 114 -10.28 5.34 -8.26
CA GLU A 114 -11.41 4.65 -8.87
C GLU A 114 -12.52 4.46 -7.84
N ARG A 115 -13.73 4.84 -8.23
CA ARG A 115 -14.92 4.71 -7.39
C ARG A 115 -15.69 3.46 -7.79
N ASP A 116 -16.39 2.87 -6.83
CA ASP A 116 -17.30 1.77 -7.16
C ASP A 116 -18.59 2.27 -7.82
N ASP A 117 -19.51 1.33 -8.10
CA ASP A 117 -20.83 1.60 -8.67
C ASP A 117 -21.72 2.49 -7.78
N GLN A 118 -21.34 2.70 -6.52
CA GLN A 118 -21.99 3.58 -5.57
C GLN A 118 -21.26 4.91 -5.37
N ASP A 119 -20.30 5.25 -6.24
CA ASP A 119 -19.47 6.46 -6.18
C ASP A 119 -18.63 6.59 -4.89
N ARG A 120 -18.30 5.45 -4.25
CA ARG A 120 -17.52 5.43 -3.01
C ARG A 120 -16.02 5.39 -3.27
N ILE A 121 -15.27 6.05 -2.39
CA ILE A 121 -13.82 6.11 -2.39
C ILE A 121 -13.26 4.87 -1.66
N PRO A 122 -12.43 4.04 -2.31
CA PRO A 122 -11.76 2.94 -1.64
C PRO A 122 -10.60 3.44 -0.79
N VAL A 123 -10.56 3.00 0.47
CA VAL A 123 -9.45 3.21 1.40
C VAL A 123 -8.98 1.87 1.93
N ALA A 124 -7.74 1.50 1.64
CA ALA A 124 -7.12 0.30 2.19
C ALA A 124 -6.23 0.65 3.38
N VAL A 125 -6.42 -0.06 4.47
CA VAL A 125 -5.70 0.11 5.74
C VAL A 125 -4.88 -1.15 5.98
N TYR A 126 -3.56 -1.01 5.92
CA TYR A 126 -2.63 -2.12 6.08
C TYR A 126 -1.96 -2.06 7.45
N SER A 127 -2.06 -3.17 8.17
CA SER A 127 -1.61 -3.30 9.56
C SER A 127 -0.53 -4.37 9.66
N VAL A 128 0.47 -4.14 10.51
CA VAL A 128 1.55 -5.09 10.79
C VAL A 128 1.68 -5.35 12.29
N ASP A 129 2.28 -6.48 12.66
CA ASP A 129 2.62 -6.74 14.06
C ASP A 129 3.57 -5.67 14.58
N ILE A 130 3.38 -5.23 15.83
CA ILE A 130 4.22 -4.19 16.47
C ILE A 130 5.71 -4.51 16.39
N LYS A 131 6.08 -5.79 16.52
CA LYS A 131 7.47 -6.26 16.41
C LYS A 131 8.05 -6.01 15.02
N SER A 132 7.24 -6.15 13.97
CA SER A 132 7.62 -5.89 12.59
C SER A 132 7.74 -4.38 12.33
N ALA A 133 6.85 -3.56 12.90
CA ALA A 133 6.91 -2.10 12.80
C ALA A 133 8.17 -1.50 13.47
N ALA A 134 8.58 -2.03 14.62
CA ALA A 134 9.78 -1.56 15.34
C ALA A 134 11.06 -1.76 14.51
N ASN A 135 11.15 -2.86 13.75
CA ASN A 135 12.28 -3.13 12.88
C ASN A 135 12.35 -2.22 11.65
N THR A 136 11.24 -1.62 11.23
CA THR A 136 11.21 -0.63 10.14
C THR A 136 11.56 0.79 10.59
N GLY A 137 11.61 1.07 11.90
CA GLY A 137 11.96 2.38 12.46
C GLY A 137 13.32 2.46 13.18
N GLY A 138 13.99 1.32 13.40
CA GLY A 138 15.19 1.21 14.24
C GLY A 138 16.48 1.05 13.46
N GLY A 139 16.87 2.06 12.68
CA GLY A 139 18.13 2.11 11.94
C GLY A 139 19.14 3.11 12.49
N THR A 140 19.36 3.19 13.81
CA THR A 140 20.57 3.82 14.39
C THR A 140 20.96 3.16 15.71
N GLY A 141 22.17 2.61 15.77
CA GLY A 141 22.80 2.17 17.01
C GLY A 141 23.88 1.10 16.79
N GLY A 142 25.00 1.50 16.19
CA GLY A 142 26.29 0.83 16.40
C GLY A 142 26.91 1.27 17.72
#